data_AF-A0A2E9D1F6-F1
#
_entry.id   AF-A0A2E9D1F6-F1
#
_cell.length_a   1.000
_cell.length_b   1.000
_cell.length_c   1.000
_cell.angle_alpha   90.00
_cell.angle_beta   90.00
_cell.angle_gamma   90.00
#
_symmetry.space_group_name_H-M   'P 1'
#
loop_
_entity.id
_entity.type
_entity.pdbx_description
1 polymer ?
#
loop_
_entity_poly.entity_id
_entity_poly.type
_entity_poly.pdbx_seq_one_letter_code
_entity_poly.pdbx_strand_id
1 'polypeptide(L)'
;MANFVRVLGIQLFVFFILLEVIGRIFDPIGVSYYNESARIFDEMIIEEPIGYRFPPGLQGNFYGVPVSINKYGMRDRPVPAEKEPGEFRILAMGDSVIFSLGVTAEDSIPGQLEVIANDGAPEGVRYRTLNMGVPSYNTLQQLEQLR
;
A
#
# COMPACT_ATOMS: atom_id res chain seq x y z
N MET A 1 -11.20 7.16 -55.11
CA MET A 1 -10.36 7.59 -53.97
C MET A 1 -11.18 7.99 -52.75
N ALA A 2 -12.20 8.85 -52.87
CA ALA A 2 -13.03 9.30 -51.74
C ALA A 2 -13.75 8.18 -50.95
N ASN A 3 -14.28 7.16 -51.62
CA ASN A 3 -14.95 6.04 -50.94
C ASN A 3 -13.99 5.15 -50.13
N PHE A 4 -12.76 4.97 -50.62
CA PHE A 4 -11.74 4.21 -49.91
C PHE A 4 -11.33 4.91 -48.61
N VAL A 5 -11.10 6.23 -48.66
CA VAL A 5 -10.78 7.03 -47.47
C VAL A 5 -11.91 6.99 -46.44
N ARG A 6 -13.18 7.04 -46.88
CA ARG A 6 -14.35 6.95 -45.98
C ARG A 6 -14.44 5.60 -45.29
N VAL A 7 -14.29 4.50 -46.02
CA VAL A 7 -14.35 3.14 -45.45
C VAL A 7 -13.20 2.92 -44.47
N LEU A 8 -11.99 3.34 -44.82
CA LEU A 8 -10.82 3.26 -43.93
C LEU A 8 -11.03 4.07 -42.65
N GLY A 9 -11.59 5.29 -42.77
CA GLY A 9 -11.90 6.14 -41.62
C GLY A 9 -12.91 5.50 -40.66
N ILE A 10 -13.99 4.92 -41.19
CA ILE A 10 -15.00 4.21 -40.38
C ILE A 10 -14.38 3.00 -39.68
N GLN A 11 -13.54 2.24 -40.39
CA GLN A 11 -12.92 1.05 -39.84
C GLN A 11 -11.94 1.36 -38.71
N LEU A 12 -11.13 2.42 -38.87
CA LEU A 12 -10.24 2.90 -37.80
C LEU A 12 -11.03 3.40 -36.60
N PHE A 13 -12.12 4.15 -36.83
CA PHE A 13 -12.99 4.63 -35.77
C PHE A 13 -13.59 3.48 -34.95
N VAL A 14 -14.12 2.45 -35.62
CA VAL A 14 -14.66 1.25 -34.96
C VAL A 14 -13.55 0.50 -34.21
N PHE A 15 -12.36 0.36 -34.80
CA PHE A 15 -11.21 -0.29 -34.17
C PHE A 15 -10.80 0.40 -32.86
N PHE A 16 -10.69 1.73 -32.84
CA PHE A 16 -10.33 2.47 -31.62
C PHE A 16 -11.43 2.41 -30.56
N ILE A 17 -12.71 2.43 -30.94
CA ILE A 17 -13.81 2.23 -30.00
C ILE A 17 -13.73 0.83 -29.37
N LEU A 18 -13.47 -0.21 -30.16
CA LEU A 18 -13.36 -1.57 -29.62
C LEU A 18 -12.14 -1.73 -28.72
N LEU A 19 -11.00 -1.13 -29.08
CA LEU A 19 -9.79 -1.12 -28.23
C LEU A 19 -10.06 -0.46 -26.88
N GLU A 20 -10.75 0.68 -26.87
CA GLU A 20 -11.13 1.39 -25.64
C GLU A 20 -12.10 0.56 -24.79
N VAL A 21 -13.14 -0.03 -25.41
CA VAL A 21 -14.13 -0.86 -24.70
C VAL A 21 -13.47 -2.11 -24.11
N ILE A 22 -12.58 -2.77 -24.85
CA ILE A 22 -11.81 -3.92 -24.35
C ILE A 22 -10.86 -3.49 -23.23
N GLY A 23 -10.14 -2.37 -23.39
CA GLY A 23 -9.29 -1.82 -22.34
C GLY A 23 -10.05 -1.52 -21.04
N ARG A 24 -11.29 -1.04 -21.14
CA ARG A 24 -12.17 -0.79 -19.99
C ARG A 24 -12.75 -2.06 -19.36
N ILE A 25 -12.99 -3.11 -20.15
CA ILE A 25 -13.51 -4.38 -19.63
C ILE A 25 -12.45 -5.14 -18.82
N PHE A 26 -11.18 -5.02 -19.19
CA PHE A 26 -10.11 -5.84 -18.60
C PHE A 26 -9.21 -5.09 -17.61
N ASP A 27 -9.36 -3.77 -17.45
CA ASP A 27 -8.44 -2.89 -16.70
C ASP A 27 -6.93 -3.26 -16.81
N PRO A 28 -6.40 -3.56 -18.02
CA PRO A 28 -5.05 -4.11 -18.15
C PRO A 28 -3.94 -3.04 -18.14
N ILE A 29 -4.30 -1.75 -18.03
CA ILE A 29 -3.34 -0.62 -17.97
C ILE A 29 -3.18 -0.15 -16.50
N GLY A 30 -3.89 -0.76 -15.56
CA GLY A 30 -3.84 -0.38 -14.14
C GLY A 30 -4.41 1.02 -13.91
N VAL A 31 -5.50 1.39 -14.59
CA VAL A 31 -6.09 2.71 -14.34
C VAL A 31 -6.80 2.72 -12.98
N SER A 32 -7.36 1.58 -12.57
CA SER A 32 -7.88 1.40 -11.21
C SER A 32 -6.85 1.65 -10.12
N TYR A 33 -5.56 1.38 -10.38
CA TYR A 33 -4.47 1.70 -9.46
C TYR A 33 -4.43 3.19 -9.14
N TYR A 34 -4.67 4.06 -10.12
CA TYR A 34 -4.71 5.51 -9.87
C TYR A 34 -5.94 5.93 -9.05
N ASN A 35 -7.08 5.28 -9.24
CA ASN A 35 -8.27 5.57 -8.42
C ASN A 35 -8.06 5.13 -6.97
N GLU A 36 -7.52 3.93 -6.74
CA GLU A 36 -7.20 3.45 -5.39
C GLU A 36 -6.05 4.24 -4.75
N SER A 37 -5.07 4.67 -5.55
CA SER A 37 -4.04 5.61 -5.11
C SER A 37 -4.65 6.95 -4.69
N ALA A 38 -5.55 7.53 -5.50
CA ALA A 38 -6.22 8.77 -5.13
C ALA A 38 -7.00 8.61 -3.82
N ARG A 39 -7.78 7.52 -3.68
CA ARG A 39 -8.52 7.20 -2.45
C ARG A 39 -7.61 7.09 -1.23
N ILE A 40 -6.43 6.47 -1.34
CA ILE A 40 -5.53 6.35 -0.19
C ILE A 40 -4.93 7.72 0.19
N PHE A 41 -4.59 8.56 -0.79
CA PHE A 41 -4.04 9.89 -0.54
C PHE A 41 -5.09 10.89 -0.02
N ASP A 42 -6.35 10.77 -0.45
CA ASP A 42 -7.47 11.61 0.04
C ASP A 42 -7.74 11.41 1.55
N GLU A 43 -7.39 10.24 2.09
CA GLU A 43 -7.52 9.91 3.52
C GLU A 43 -6.29 10.33 4.34
N MET A 44 -5.20 10.77 3.70
CA MET A 44 -4.01 11.24 4.40
C MET A 44 -4.15 12.70 4.82
N ILE A 45 -3.46 13.04 5.91
CA ILE A 45 -3.37 14.42 6.40
C ILE A 45 -2.03 15.02 5.98
N ILE A 46 -2.05 16.27 5.52
CA ILE A 46 -0.85 17.06 5.28
C ILE A 46 -0.31 17.55 6.62
N GLU A 47 0.95 17.27 6.90
CA GLU A 47 1.61 17.63 8.16
C GLU A 47 3.08 17.93 7.91
N GLU A 48 3.55 19.11 8.31
CA GLU A 48 4.96 19.48 8.22
C GLU A 48 5.70 19.09 9.51
N PRO A 49 6.97 18.63 9.43
CA PRO A 49 7.85 18.61 8.25
C PRO A 49 7.77 17.33 7.40
N ILE A 50 6.93 16.36 7.78
CA ILE A 50 6.88 15.03 7.13
C ILE A 50 6.18 15.04 5.75
N GLY A 51 5.50 16.15 5.42
CA GLY A 51 4.70 16.36 4.23
C GLY A 51 3.27 15.82 4.39
N TYR A 52 3.13 14.51 4.55
CA TYR A 52 1.82 13.87 4.73
C TYR A 52 1.95 12.58 5.54
N ARG A 53 0.89 12.13 6.19
CA ARG A 53 0.82 10.82 6.86
C ARG A 53 -0.61 10.32 6.98
N PHE A 54 -0.78 9.06 7.36
CA PHE A 54 -2.08 8.55 7.74
C PHE A 54 -2.55 9.12 9.10
N PRO A 55 -3.83 9.45 9.25
CA PRO A 55 -4.39 9.80 10.55
C PRO A 55 -4.38 8.56 11.48
N PRO A 56 -3.94 8.69 12.75
CA PRO A 56 -3.99 7.59 13.71
C PRO A 56 -5.41 7.07 13.92
N GLY A 57 -5.58 5.75 13.92
CA GLY A 57 -6.88 5.10 14.07
C GLY A 57 -7.66 4.92 12.76
N LEU A 58 -7.10 5.29 11.61
CA LEU A 58 -7.71 5.04 10.30
C LEU A 58 -8.03 3.54 10.14
N GLN A 59 -9.25 3.25 9.71
CA GLN A 59 -9.68 1.93 9.26
C GLN A 59 -10.32 2.07 7.89
N GLY A 60 -9.89 1.27 6.93
CA GLY A 60 -10.41 1.35 5.57
C GLY A 60 -10.17 0.07 4.77
N ASN A 61 -10.78 0.00 3.60
CA ASN A 61 -10.47 -1.01 2.60
C ASN A 61 -9.91 -0.30 1.36
N PHE A 62 -8.64 -0.59 1.05
CA PHE A 62 -7.91 -0.05 -0.08
C PHE A 62 -7.34 -1.21 -0.87
N TYR A 63 -7.40 -1.14 -2.20
CA TYR A 63 -6.93 -2.22 -3.07
C TYR A 63 -7.53 -3.59 -2.73
N GLY A 64 -8.78 -3.61 -2.24
CA GLY A 64 -9.49 -4.83 -1.87
C GLY A 64 -9.07 -5.45 -0.53
N VAL A 65 -8.11 -4.86 0.19
CA VAL A 65 -7.61 -5.39 1.48
C VAL A 65 -7.93 -4.46 2.66
N PRO A 66 -8.19 -5.01 3.85
CA PRO A 66 -8.33 -4.19 5.05
C PRO A 66 -7.00 -3.54 5.43
N VAL A 67 -7.06 -2.26 5.75
CA VAL A 67 -5.95 -1.44 6.25
C VAL A 67 -6.37 -0.82 7.57
N SER A 68 -5.53 -0.99 8.59
CA SER A 68 -5.68 -0.38 9.90
C SER A 68 -4.40 0.36 10.26
N ILE A 69 -4.54 1.61 10.67
CA ILE A 69 -3.44 2.46 11.15
C ILE A 69 -3.61 2.62 12.65
N ASN A 70 -2.67 2.11 13.43
CA ASN A 70 -2.79 2.16 14.89
C ASN A 70 -2.50 3.58 15.44
N LYS A 71 -2.61 3.75 16.77
CA LYS A 71 -2.41 5.04 17.43
C LYS A 71 -1.01 5.66 17.25
N TYR A 72 -0.04 4.87 16.79
CA TYR A 72 1.32 5.30 16.51
C TYR A 72 1.56 5.60 15.02
N GLY A 73 0.52 5.55 14.18
CA GLY A 73 0.65 5.78 12.74
C GLY A 73 1.20 4.59 11.96
N MET A 74 1.30 3.40 12.57
CA MET A 74 1.80 2.18 11.93
C MET A 74 0.67 1.41 11.25
N ARG A 75 0.93 0.80 10.08
CA ARG A 75 0.00 -0.13 9.41
C ARG A 75 0.03 -1.49 10.11
N ASP A 76 -0.51 -1.54 11.32
CA ASP A 76 -0.39 -2.71 12.19
C ASP A 76 -1.59 -2.82 13.15
N ARG A 77 -1.67 -3.96 13.83
CA ARG A 77 -2.54 -4.16 14.99
C ARG A 77 -2.20 -3.17 16.11
N PRO A 78 -3.08 -3.00 17.11
CA PRO A 78 -2.72 -2.29 18.33
C PRO A 78 -1.49 -2.94 18.99
N VAL A 79 -0.46 -2.14 19.24
CA VAL A 79 0.80 -2.58 19.89
C VAL A 79 0.92 -1.93 21.27
N PRO A 80 1.26 -2.68 22.34
CA PRO A 80 1.54 -2.09 23.65
C PRO A 80 2.78 -1.19 23.63
N ALA A 81 2.79 -0.11 24.42
CA ALA A 81 3.98 0.75 24.52
C ALA A 81 5.16 -0.03 25.12
N GLU A 82 4.90 -0.71 26.22
CA GLU A 82 5.87 -1.56 26.91
C GLU A 82 6.06 -2.88 26.17
N LYS A 83 7.28 -3.41 26.27
CA LYS A 83 7.64 -4.70 25.70
C LYS A 83 7.42 -5.79 26.74
N GLU A 84 6.82 -6.89 26.33
CA GLU A 84 6.77 -8.09 27.17
C GLU A 84 8.19 -8.65 27.39
N PRO A 85 8.45 -9.33 28.53
CA PRO A 85 9.71 -10.05 28.73
C PRO A 85 10.01 -10.99 27.55
N GLY A 86 11.23 -10.91 27.02
CA GLY A 86 11.64 -11.72 25.87
C GLY A 86 11.14 -11.22 24.51
N GLU A 87 10.38 -10.12 24.45
CA GLU A 87 9.94 -9.54 23.18
C GLU A 87 11.07 -8.79 22.48
N PHE A 88 11.30 -9.10 21.20
CA PHE A 88 12.18 -8.36 20.29
C PHE A 88 11.32 -7.72 19.20
N ARG A 89 11.40 -6.39 19.08
CA ARG A 89 10.67 -5.64 18.06
C ARG A 89 11.56 -5.40 16.85
N ILE A 90 11.07 -5.78 15.68
CA ILE A 90 11.71 -5.56 14.39
C ILE A 90 10.94 -4.45 13.68
N LEU A 91 11.57 -3.29 13.52
CA LEU A 91 10.95 -2.18 12.81
C LEU A 91 11.17 -2.32 11.31
N ALA A 92 10.08 -2.47 10.55
CA ALA A 92 10.10 -2.40 9.09
C ALA A 92 9.70 -1.01 8.64
N MET A 93 10.60 -0.29 7.99
CA MET A 93 10.42 1.07 7.53
C MET A 93 10.65 1.16 6.03
N GLY A 94 9.82 1.93 5.33
CA GLY A 94 9.95 2.09 3.89
C GLY A 94 8.73 2.75 3.27
N ASP A 95 8.54 2.47 2.00
CA ASP A 95 7.50 3.05 1.16
C ASP A 95 6.31 2.07 0.95
N SER A 96 5.70 2.11 -0.24
CA SER A 96 4.60 1.23 -0.64
C SER A 96 4.96 -0.26 -0.60
N VAL A 97 6.25 -0.61 -0.74
CA VAL A 97 6.71 -2.00 -0.67
C VAL A 97 6.62 -2.54 0.76
N ILE A 98 7.10 -1.79 1.74
CA ILE A 98 7.00 -2.17 3.16
C ILE A 98 5.57 -2.01 3.67
N PHE A 99 4.88 -0.95 3.23
CA PHE A 99 3.44 -0.83 3.49
C PHE A 99 2.70 -2.07 2.98
N SER A 100 3.18 -2.73 1.92
CA SER A 100 2.59 -3.92 1.30
C SER A 100 1.22 -3.61 0.68
N LEU A 101 1.18 -2.59 -0.18
CA LEU A 101 -0.04 -2.10 -0.83
C LEU A 101 -0.79 -3.23 -1.56
N GLY A 102 -2.10 -3.38 -1.31
CA GLY A 102 -2.90 -4.46 -1.90
C GLY A 102 -2.68 -5.85 -1.32
N VAL A 103 -1.84 -5.99 -0.29
CA VAL A 103 -1.57 -7.24 0.42
C VAL A 103 -2.15 -7.16 1.83
N THR A 104 -2.64 -8.27 2.37
CA THR A 104 -3.13 -8.37 3.76
C THR A 104 -2.00 -8.08 4.76
N ALA A 105 -2.32 -7.79 6.02
CA ALA A 105 -1.28 -7.55 7.03
C ALA A 105 -0.47 -8.82 7.30
N GLU A 106 -1.13 -9.98 7.25
CA GLU A 106 -0.55 -11.30 7.47
C GLU A 106 0.41 -11.71 6.35
N ASP A 107 0.05 -11.41 5.10
CA ASP A 107 0.88 -11.74 3.92
C ASP A 107 1.90 -10.65 3.58
N SER A 108 1.92 -9.55 4.33
CA SER A 108 2.88 -8.45 4.17
C SER A 108 4.32 -8.90 4.44
N ILE A 109 5.31 -8.16 3.94
CA ILE A 109 6.73 -8.43 4.23
C ILE A 109 6.99 -8.48 5.75
N PRO A 110 6.50 -7.52 6.57
CA PRO A 110 6.61 -7.63 8.02
C PRO A 110 5.84 -8.82 8.61
N GLY A 111 4.63 -9.10 8.12
CA GLY A 111 3.81 -10.22 8.60
C GLY A 111 4.51 -11.57 8.40
N GLN A 112 5.00 -11.84 7.19
CA GLN A 112 5.74 -13.07 6.88
C GLN A 112 7.08 -13.14 7.62
N LEU A 113 7.77 -12.00 7.78
CA LEU A 113 8.99 -11.94 8.58
C LEU A 113 8.74 -12.31 10.05
N GLU A 114 7.63 -11.84 10.64
CA GLU A 114 7.24 -12.21 12.00
C GLU A 114 7.03 -13.71 12.13
N VAL A 115 6.34 -14.34 11.17
CA VAL A 115 6.11 -15.79 11.15
C VAL A 115 7.43 -16.55 11.07
N ILE A 116 8.28 -16.21 10.08
CA ILE A 116 9.56 -16.89 9.86
C ILE A 116 10.50 -16.71 11.07
N ALA A 117 10.56 -15.51 11.65
CA ALA A 117 11.41 -15.25 12.80
C ALA A 117 10.96 -16.02 14.05
N ASN A 118 9.65 -16.17 14.27
CA ASN A 118 9.12 -16.91 15.40
C ASN A 118 9.20 -18.44 15.23
N ASP A 119 9.17 -18.97 14.00
CA ASP A 119 9.34 -20.40 13.73
C ASP A 119 10.71 -20.93 14.20
N GLY A 120 11.75 -20.09 14.08
CA GLY A 120 13.11 -20.39 14.55
C GLY A 120 13.48 -19.79 15.91
N ALA A 121 12.53 -19.26 16.67
CA ALA A 121 12.85 -18.49 17.88
C ALA A 121 13.35 -19.39 19.03
N PRO A 122 14.40 -18.97 19.78
CA PRO A 122 14.79 -19.63 21.02
C PRO A 122 13.67 -19.62 22.06
N GLU A 123 13.72 -20.54 23.03
CA GLU A 123 12.78 -20.57 24.14
C GLU A 123 12.78 -19.23 24.91
N GLY A 124 11.58 -18.70 25.17
CA GLY A 124 11.40 -17.43 25.85
C GLY A 124 11.65 -16.18 24.98
N VAL A 125 11.97 -16.34 23.70
CA VAL A 125 12.09 -15.23 22.74
C VAL A 125 10.84 -15.14 21.88
N ARG A 126 10.35 -13.92 21.69
CA ARG A 126 9.25 -13.64 20.74
C ARG A 126 9.59 -12.45 19.87
N TYR A 127 9.52 -12.63 18.56
CA TYR A 127 9.67 -11.53 17.62
C TYR A 127 8.31 -10.89 17.33
N ARG A 128 8.30 -9.55 17.28
CA ARG A 128 7.15 -8.76 16.84
C ARG A 128 7.64 -7.79 15.78
N THR A 129 7.05 -7.83 14.60
CA THR A 129 7.33 -6.80 13.59
C THR A 129 6.44 -5.58 13.80
N LEU A 130 6.93 -4.43 13.38
CA LEU A 130 6.23 -3.15 13.38
C LEU A 130 6.30 -2.56 11.97
N ASN A 131 5.15 -2.33 11.34
CA ASN A 131 5.10 -1.81 9.97
C ASN A 131 4.96 -0.27 9.95
N MET A 132 6.06 0.43 9.72
CA MET A 132 6.13 1.88 9.52
C MET A 132 6.20 2.28 8.03
N GLY A 133 5.87 1.37 7.12
CA GLY A 133 5.76 1.70 5.70
C GLY A 133 4.68 2.76 5.46
N VAL A 134 4.95 3.73 4.57
CA VAL A 134 3.93 4.68 4.09
C VAL A 134 4.11 4.85 2.58
N PRO A 135 3.07 4.70 1.76
CA PRO A 135 3.19 4.82 0.31
C PRO A 135 3.87 6.14 -0.11
N SER A 136 4.77 6.04 -1.09
CA SER A 136 5.47 7.18 -1.70
C SER A 136 6.40 7.98 -0.77
N TYR A 137 6.71 7.48 0.43
CA TYR A 137 7.72 8.09 1.29
C TYR A 137 9.12 7.93 0.71
N ASN A 138 9.86 9.03 0.63
CA ASN A 138 11.29 9.02 0.36
C ASN A 138 12.12 8.87 1.65
N THR A 139 13.45 8.76 1.52
CA THR A 139 14.37 8.58 2.65
C THR A 139 14.35 9.73 3.66
N LEU A 140 14.06 10.98 3.24
CA LEU A 140 13.94 12.10 4.17
C LEU A 140 12.68 12.00 5.01
N GLN A 141 11.54 11.62 4.41
CA GLN A 141 10.31 11.40 5.15
C GLN A 141 10.44 10.24 6.14
N GLN A 142 11.13 9.16 5.75
CA GLN A 142 11.45 8.04 6.64
C GLN A 142 12.34 8.47 7.81
N LEU A 143 13.26 9.43 7.60
CA LEU A 143 14.04 10.01 8.69
C LEU A 143 13.17 10.86 9.63
N GLU A 144 12.24 11.65 9.10
CA GLU A 144 11.29 12.42 9.94
C GLU A 144 10.38 11.49 10.76
N GLN A 145 10.03 10.29 10.26
CA GLN A 145 9.28 9.31 11.04
C GLN A 145 10.00 8.82 12.31
N LEU A 146 11.33 8.93 12.37
CA LEU A 146 12.16 8.48 13.50
C LEU A 146 12.44 9.59 14.53
N ARG A 147 12.00 10.82 14.27
CA ARG A 147 12.26 11.99 15.11
C ARG A 147 11.07 12.28 16.03
#